data_AF-A0A2N3YM43-F1
#
_entry.id   AF-A0A2N3YM43-F1
#
_cell.length_a   1.000
_cell.length_b   1.000
_cell.length_c   1.000
_cell.angle_alpha   90.00
_cell.angle_beta   90.00
_cell.angle_gamma   90.00
#
_symmetry.space_group_name_H-M   'P 1'
#
loop_
_entity.id
_entity.type
_entity.pdbx_description
1 polymer ?
#
loop_
_entity_poly.entity_id
_entity_poly.type
_entity_poly.pdbx_seq_one_letter_code
_entity_poly.pdbx_strand_id
1 'polypeptide(L)' 'MAKPAIRKPKKKANPLKAAKVENIDYKDVALLRKFISDRGKIRARRVTGVSVQEQRLIANAVKNAREMALLPYSSSPR' A
#
# COMPACT_ATOMS: atom_id res chain seq x y z
N MET A 1 31.12 10.45 27.97
CA MET A 1 30.40 10.72 26.70
C MET A 1 28.95 10.27 26.86
N ALA A 2 27.98 11.17 26.72
CA ALA A 2 26.56 10.81 26.82
C ALA A 2 26.14 9.89 25.66
N LYS A 3 25.45 8.78 25.94
CA LYS A 3 24.91 7.90 24.90
C LYS A 3 23.88 8.66 24.05
N PRO A 4 23.92 8.58 22.72
CA PRO A 4 22.96 9.27 21.87
C PRO A 4 21.55 8.74 22.14
N ALA A 5 20.59 9.65 22.31
CA ALA A 5 19.19 9.30 22.55
C ALA A 5 18.60 8.57 21.33
N ILE A 6 18.18 7.33 21.51
CA ILE A 6 17.55 6.52 20.46
C ILE A 6 16.16 7.11 20.15
N ARG A 7 16.02 7.79 19.00
CA ARG A 7 14.74 8.31 18.53
C ARG A 7 13.85 7.15 18.08
N LYS A 8 12.75 6.89 18.81
CA LYS A 8 11.75 5.89 18.41
C LYS A 8 11.08 6.32 17.10
N PRO A 9 10.99 5.46 16.07
CA PRO A 9 10.32 5.81 14.83
C PRO A 9 8.82 6.03 15.07
N LYS A 10 8.31 7.21 14.69
CA LYS A 10 6.86 7.51 14.75
C LYS A 10 6.11 6.64 13.74
N LYS A 11 4.98 6.05 14.17
CA LYS A 11 4.07 5.31 13.28
C LYS A 11 3.47 6.30 12.28
N LYS A 12 3.53 5.98 10.99
CA LYS A 12 2.88 6.78 9.94
C LYS A 12 1.36 6.71 10.08
N ALA A 13 0.69 7.80 9.73
CA ALA A 13 -0.76 7.85 9.68
C ALA A 13 -1.26 6.88 8.60
N ASN A 14 -2.31 6.13 8.93
CA ASN A 14 -2.89 5.15 8.03
C ASN A 14 -3.82 5.85 7.02
N PRO A 15 -3.54 5.82 5.71
CA PRO A 15 -4.32 6.51 4.70
C PRO A 15 -5.74 5.97 4.56
N LEU A 16 -5.98 4.68 4.82
CA LEU A 16 -7.32 4.08 4.74
C LEU A 16 -8.22 4.62 5.85
N LYS A 17 -7.69 4.69 7.08
CA LYS A 17 -8.42 5.23 8.23
C LYS A 17 -8.68 6.72 8.10
N ALA A 18 -7.71 7.48 7.57
CA ALA A 18 -7.89 8.90 7.30
C ALA A 18 -8.99 9.16 6.26
N ALA A 19 -9.11 8.28 5.25
CA ALA A 19 -10.11 8.36 4.20
C ALA A 19 -11.45 7.67 4.55
N LYS A 20 -11.61 7.12 5.76
CA LYS A 20 -12.79 6.34 6.21
C LYS A 20 -13.20 5.25 5.21
N VAL A 21 -12.20 4.59 4.61
CA VAL A 21 -12.45 3.47 3.68
C VAL A 21 -12.64 2.20 4.49
N GLU A 22 -13.85 1.65 4.46
CA GLU A 22 -14.20 0.43 5.19
C GLU A 22 -13.93 -0.84 4.35
N ASN A 23 -14.16 -0.77 3.04
CA ASN A 23 -14.01 -1.91 2.12
C ASN A 23 -12.95 -1.63 1.05
N ILE A 24 -12.18 -2.67 0.71
CA ILE A 24 -11.12 -2.62 -0.31
C ILE A 24 -11.49 -3.60 -1.42
N ASP A 25 -12.04 -3.08 -2.52
CA ASP A 25 -12.39 -3.87 -3.70
C ASP A 25 -11.30 -3.78 -4.79
N TYR A 26 -11.19 -4.82 -5.61
CA TYR A 26 -10.27 -4.86 -6.76
C TYR A 26 -10.69 -3.90 -7.87
N LYS A 27 -11.97 -3.51 -7.89
CA LYS A 27 -12.57 -2.58 -8.86
C LYS A 27 -12.14 -1.13 -8.62
N ASP A 28 -11.76 -0.77 -7.39
CA ASP A 28 -11.36 0.58 -7.02
C ASP A 28 -9.90 0.87 -7.43
N VAL A 29 -9.65 0.92 -8.74
CA VAL A 29 -8.30 1.12 -9.30
C VAL A 29 -7.65 2.41 -8.77
N ALA A 30 -8.44 3.48 -8.57
CA ALA A 30 -7.96 4.74 -8.02
C ALA A 30 -7.42 4.61 -6.59
N LEU A 31 -8.05 3.77 -5.76
CA LEU A 31 -7.58 3.46 -4.41
C LEU A 31 -6.32 2.60 -4.47
N LEU A 32 -6.35 1.52 -5.25
CA LEU A 32 -5.25 0.55 -5.34
C LEU A 32 -3.97 1.17 -5.91
N ARG A 33 -4.08 2.12 -6.86
CA ARG A 33 -2.93 2.87 -7.40
C ARG A 33 -2.10 3.57 -6.32
N LYS A 34 -2.73 4.05 -5.23
CA LYS A 34 -2.03 4.68 -4.09
C LYS A 34 -1.10 3.70 -3.36
N PHE A 35 -1.41 2.41 -3.41
CA PHE A 35 -0.65 1.33 -2.76
C PHE A 35 0.35 0.64 -3.69
N ILE A 36 0.50 1.12 -4.93
CA ILE A 36 1.42 0.57 -5.92
C ILE A 36 2.48 1.64 -6.24
N SER A 37 3.68 1.19 -6.58
CA SER A 37 4.77 2.04 -7.07
C SER A 37 4.59 2.34 -8.56
N ASP A 38 5.29 3.34 -9.07
CA ASP A 38 5.22 3.69 -10.50
C ASP A 38 5.71 2.54 -11.39
N ARG A 39 6.49 1.60 -10.85
CA ARG A 39 6.93 0.38 -11.53
C ARG A 39 5.88 -0.74 -11.55
N GLY A 40 4.74 -0.55 -10.92
CA GLY A 40 3.68 -1.55 -10.80
C GLY A 40 3.85 -2.48 -9.60
N LYS A 41 4.88 -2.36 -8.76
CA LYS A 41 5.08 -3.22 -7.56
C LYS A 41 4.25 -2.73 -6.36
N ILE A 42 3.72 -3.64 -5.55
CA ILE A 42 2.97 -3.30 -4.31
C ILE A 42 3.93 -2.63 -3.31
N ARG A 43 3.52 -1.48 -2.76
CA ARG A 43 4.31 -0.76 -1.75
C ARG A 43 4.35 -1.55 -0.44
N ALA A 44 5.50 -1.56 0.22
CA ALA A 44 5.65 -2.20 1.51
C ALA A 44 4.81 -1.50 2.58
N ARG A 45 4.26 -2.28 3.52
CA ARG A 45 3.46 -1.78 4.66
C ARG A 45 4.11 -0.63 5.42
N ARG A 46 5.44 -0.68 5.63
CA ARG A 46 6.20 0.37 6.34
C ARG A 46 6.16 1.74 5.64
N VAL A 47 5.95 1.75 4.33
CA VAL A 47 5.85 2.97 3.52
C VAL A 47 4.46 3.59 3.68
N THR A 48 3.42 2.75 3.64
CA THR A 48 2.01 3.14 3.60
C THR A 48 1.39 3.32 4.99
N GLY A 49 1.92 2.69 6.04
CA GLY A 49 1.43 2.84 7.41
C GLY A 49 0.14 2.07 7.74
N VAL A 50 -0.33 1.21 6.83
CA VAL A 50 -1.54 0.39 7.00
C VAL A 50 -1.34 -0.75 8.03
N SER A 51 -2.44 -1.32 8.51
CA SER A 51 -2.41 -2.49 9.39
C SER A 51 -1.96 -3.76 8.63
N VAL A 52 -1.65 -4.83 9.34
CA VAL A 52 -1.25 -6.11 8.71
C VAL A 52 -2.44 -6.73 7.95
N GLN A 53 -3.64 -6.63 8.51
CA GLN A 53 -4.86 -7.14 7.89
C GLN A 53 -5.20 -6.35 6.62
N GLU A 54 -5.17 -5.02 6.70
CA GLU A 54 -5.38 -4.14 5.54
C GLU A 54 -4.35 -4.40 4.44
N GLN A 55 -3.07 -4.59 4.78
CA GLN A 55 -2.05 -4.91 3.78
C GLN A 55 -2.35 -6.21 3.03
N ARG A 56 -2.87 -7.24 3.73
CA ARG A 56 -3.27 -8.52 3.10
C ARG A 56 -4.46 -8.32 2.16
N LEU A 57 -5.47 -7.56 2.59
CA LEU A 57 -6.63 -7.22 1.77
C LEU A 57 -6.22 -6.44 0.52
N ILE A 58 -5.41 -5.40 0.67
CA ILE A 58 -4.85 -4.64 -0.46
C ILE A 58 -4.08 -5.56 -1.40
N ALA A 59 -3.20 -6.42 -0.88
CA ALA A 59 -2.39 -7.30 -1.72
C ALA A 59 -3.26 -8.25 -2.56
N ASN A 60 -4.33 -8.79 -1.97
CA ASN A 60 -5.28 -9.64 -2.69
C ASN A 60 -6.06 -8.85 -3.74
N ALA A 61 -6.61 -7.68 -3.37
CA ALA A 61 -7.31 -6.81 -4.30
C ALA A 61 -6.44 -6.39 -5.50
N VAL A 62 -5.16 -6.06 -5.26
CA VAL A 62 -4.20 -5.73 -6.33
C VAL A 62 -3.92 -6.93 -7.23
N LYS A 63 -3.81 -8.15 -6.69
CA LYS A 63 -3.60 -9.36 -7.50
C LYS A 63 -4.81 -9.63 -8.39
N ASN A 64 -6.01 -9.62 -7.82
CA ASN A 64 -7.26 -9.81 -8.56
C ASN A 64 -7.41 -8.73 -9.65
N ALA A 65 -7.14 -7.46 -9.33
CA ALA A 65 -7.19 -6.37 -10.30
C ALA A 65 -6.20 -6.53 -11.46
N ARG A 66 -5.03 -7.16 -11.21
CA ARG A 66 -4.07 -7.47 -12.27
C ARG A 66 -4.53 -8.62 -13.16
N GLU A 67 -5.13 -9.66 -12.58
CA GLU A 67 -5.75 -10.76 -13.34
C GLU A 67 -6.88 -10.24 -14.24
N MET A 68 -7.65 -9.25 -13.76
CA MET A 68 -8.69 -8.57 -14.53
C MET A 68 -8.16 -7.49 -15.48
N ALA A 69 -6.84 -7.37 -15.67
CA ALA A 69 -6.19 -6.36 -16.51
C ALA A 69 -6.48 -4.89 -16.15
N LEU A 70 -7.00 -4.61 -14.95
CA LEU A 70 -7.26 -3.25 -14.46
C LEU A 70 -5.98 -2.55 -13.97
N LEU A 71 -4.96 -3.34 -13.60
CA LEU A 71 -3.66 -2.86 -13.13
C LEU A 71 -2.50 -3.58 -13.82
N PRO A 72 -1.40 -2.88 -14.14
CA PRO A 72 -0.25 -3.52 -14.77
C PRO A 72 0.58 -4.36 -13.77
N TYR A 73 1.16 -5.45 -14.26
CA TYR A 73 2.16 -6.24 -13.51
C TYR A 73 3.51 -5.51 -13.42
N SER A 74 3.89 -4.83 -14.50
CA SER A 74 5.11 -4.02 -14.59
C SER A 74 4.87 -2.83 -15.51
N SER A 75 5.29 -1.65 -15.09
CA SER A 75 5.23 -0.42 -15.91
C SER A 75 6.61 0.01 -16.40
N SER A 76 7.65 -0.82 -16.25
CA SER A 76 8.90 -0.53 -16.94
C SER A 76 8.65 -0.76 -18.44
N PRO A 77 8.93 0.22 -19.31
CA PRO A 77 9.18 -0.11 -20.70
C PRO A 77 10.33 -1.11 -20.65
N ARG A 78 10.10 -2.28 -21.24
CA ARG A 78 11.16 -3.26 -21.42
C ARG A 78 12.08 -2.74 -22.51
#